data_AF-A0A9D9Y009-F1
#
_entry.id   AF-A0A9D9Y009-F1
#
_cell.length_a   1.000
_cell.length_b   1.000
_cell.length_c   1.000
_cell.angle_alpha   90.00
_cell.angle_beta   90.00
_cell.angle_gamma   90.00
#
_symmetry.space_group_name_H-M   'P 1'
#
loop_
_entity.id
_entity.type
_entity.pdbx_description
1 polymer ?
#
loop_
_entity_poly.entity_id
_entity_poly.type
_entity_poly.pdbx_seq_one_letter_code
_entity_poly.pdbx_strand_id
1 'polypeptide(L)'
;MIKLLLFILFVYGIAVISALLFNAKLKRDKFDGIHWKECFSPVKHLSFILGTIIAQIPWWVMDQYVMRFYDDNCRVCIEDGLCIDPDTKKSCGCNARKKVSSPFEVCKKGNFGKVIFNKQEALNHLNSIKYKIKVVYGE
;
A
#
# COMPACT_ATOMS: atom_id res chain seq x y z
N MET A 1 -24.19 -11.06 20.46
CA MET A 1 -23.53 -11.99 19.52
C MET A 1 -24.36 -12.27 18.27
N ILE A 2 -25.61 -12.75 18.37
CA ILE A 2 -26.45 -13.07 17.20
C ILE A 2 -26.61 -11.90 16.23
N LYS A 3 -26.89 -10.69 16.73
CA LYS A 3 -27.00 -9.47 15.90
C LYS A 3 -25.72 -9.15 15.11
N LEU A 4 -24.55 -9.34 15.71
CA LEU A 4 -23.26 -9.11 15.05
C LEU A 4 -23.00 -10.14 13.95
N LEU A 5 -23.31 -11.42 14.22
CA LEU A 5 -23.19 -12.49 13.23
C LEU A 5 -24.10 -12.23 12.00
N LEU A 6 -25.37 -11.88 12.24
CA LEU A 6 -26.30 -11.55 11.17
C LEU A 6 -25.83 -10.35 10.35
N PHE A 7 -25.27 -9.33 11.01
CA PHE A 7 -24.69 -8.17 10.32
C PHE A 7 -23.50 -8.56 9.42
N ILE A 8 -22.57 -9.38 9.92
CA ILE A 8 -21.41 -9.85 9.14
C ILE A 8 -21.88 -10.66 7.92
N LEU A 9 -22.85 -11.57 8.10
CA LEU A 9 -23.40 -12.37 7.01
C LEU A 9 -24.11 -11.50 5.96
N PHE A 10 -24.81 -10.46 6.39
CA PHE A 10 -25.45 -9.50 5.50
C PHE A 10 -24.43 -8.74 4.65
N VAL A 11 -23.39 -8.17 5.29
CA VAL A 11 -22.31 -7.46 4.58
C VAL A 11 -21.59 -8.38 3.59
N TYR A 12 -21.30 -9.62 4.02
CA TYR A 12 -20.69 -10.63 3.14
C TYR A 12 -21.59 -10.98 1.96
N GLY A 13 -22.90 -11.15 2.17
CA GLY A 13 -23.87 -11.41 1.12
C GLY A 13 -23.90 -10.30 0.07
N ILE A 14 -23.86 -9.02 0.49
CA ILE A 14 -23.76 -7.88 -0.43
C ILE A 14 -22.49 -7.98 -1.27
N ALA A 15 -21.33 -8.24 -0.64
CA ALA A 15 -20.05 -8.33 -1.35
C ALA A 15 -20.06 -9.44 -2.42
N VAL A 16 -20.61 -10.62 -2.09
CA VAL A 16 -20.78 -11.73 -3.04
C VAL A 16 -21.67 -11.33 -4.21
N ILE A 17 -22.85 -10.74 -3.93
CA ILE A 17 -23.78 -10.30 -4.98
C ILE A 17 -23.10 -9.28 -5.90
N SER A 18 -22.41 -8.29 -5.34
CA SER A 18 -21.64 -7.30 -6.12
C SER A 18 -20.57 -7.96 -6.98
N ALA A 19 -19.80 -8.91 -6.45
CA ALA A 19 -18.78 -9.63 -7.19
C ALA A 19 -19.37 -10.44 -8.35
N LEU A 20 -20.51 -11.11 -8.13
CA LEU A 20 -21.24 -11.86 -9.15
C LEU A 20 -21.77 -10.97 -10.27
N LEU A 21 -22.39 -9.84 -9.92
CA LEU A 21 -22.90 -8.86 -10.90
C LEU A 21 -21.75 -8.25 -11.73
N PHE A 22 -20.64 -7.91 -11.08
CA PHE A 22 -19.47 -7.38 -11.76
C PHE A 22 -18.83 -8.42 -12.69
N ASN A 23 -18.71 -9.67 -12.24
CA ASN A 23 -18.21 -10.76 -13.07
C ASN A 23 -19.11 -11.01 -14.30
N ALA A 24 -20.43 -10.98 -14.11
CA ALA A 24 -21.38 -11.08 -15.20
C ALA A 24 -21.26 -9.92 -16.21
N LYS A 25 -20.97 -8.71 -15.73
CA LYS A 25 -20.64 -7.57 -16.60
C LYS A 25 -19.36 -7.81 -17.39
N LEU A 26 -18.26 -8.19 -16.73
CA LEU A 26 -16.97 -8.47 -17.40
C LEU A 26 -17.12 -9.53 -18.51
N LYS A 27 -17.84 -10.61 -18.25
CA LYS A 27 -18.09 -11.66 -19.24
C LYS A 27 -18.93 -11.18 -20.42
N ARG A 28 -19.92 -10.30 -20.18
CA ARG A 28 -20.68 -9.64 -21.27
C ARG A 28 -19.80 -8.74 -22.11
N ASP A 29 -18.85 -8.06 -21.48
CA ASP A 29 -17.87 -7.18 -22.13
C ASP A 29 -16.71 -7.98 -22.77
N LYS A 30 -16.81 -9.32 -22.88
CA LYS A 30 -15.82 -10.24 -23.47
C LYS A 30 -14.46 -10.34 -22.75
N PHE A 31 -14.41 -9.99 -21.47
CA PHE A 31 -13.26 -10.31 -20.61
C PHE A 31 -13.42 -11.70 -19.99
N ASP A 32 -12.30 -12.33 -19.62
CA ASP A 32 -12.28 -13.65 -18.95
C ASP A 32 -13.04 -13.64 -17.61
N GLY A 33 -13.12 -12.47 -16.98
CA GLY A 33 -13.84 -12.25 -15.73
C GLY A 33 -13.09 -12.74 -14.51
N ILE A 34 -13.83 -12.90 -13.40
CA ILE A 34 -13.33 -13.42 -12.14
C ILE A 34 -13.65 -14.92 -12.08
N HIS A 35 -12.69 -15.74 -11.67
CA HIS A 35 -12.94 -17.16 -11.45
C HIS A 35 -14.06 -17.34 -10.42
N TRP A 36 -15.07 -18.17 -10.72
CA TRP A 36 -16.32 -18.24 -9.94
C TRP A 36 -16.10 -18.40 -8.43
N LYS A 37 -15.13 -19.25 -8.03
CA LYS A 37 -14.81 -19.50 -6.62
C LYS A 37 -14.29 -18.24 -5.91
N GLU A 38 -13.64 -17.33 -6.62
CA GLU A 38 -13.09 -16.10 -6.05
C GLU A 38 -14.19 -15.07 -5.73
N CYS A 39 -15.37 -15.15 -6.38
CA CYS A 39 -16.53 -14.32 -6.05
C CYS A 39 -17.13 -14.62 -4.65
N PHE A 40 -16.70 -15.71 -4.01
CA PHE A 40 -17.10 -16.11 -2.66
C PHE A 40 -15.93 -16.06 -1.67
N SER A 41 -14.77 -15.54 -2.08
CA SER A 41 -13.62 -15.47 -1.19
C SER A 41 -13.66 -14.17 -0.39
N PRO A 42 -13.90 -14.22 0.94
CA PRO A 42 -13.91 -13.01 1.77
C PRO A 42 -12.55 -12.32 1.78
N VAL A 43 -11.47 -13.09 1.66
CA VAL A 43 -10.09 -12.55 1.54
C VAL A 43 -9.95 -11.74 0.26
N LYS A 44 -10.44 -12.25 -0.87
CA LYS A 44 -10.39 -11.51 -2.15
C LYS A 44 -11.26 -10.25 -2.12
N HIS A 45 -12.43 -10.30 -1.48
CA HIS A 45 -13.26 -9.11 -1.29
C HIS A 45 -12.53 -8.04 -0.48
N LEU A 46 -11.87 -8.44 0.62
CA LEU A 46 -11.06 -7.52 1.41
C LEU A 46 -9.90 -6.95 0.58
N SER A 47 -9.18 -7.80 -0.17
CA SER A 47 -8.11 -7.33 -1.06
C SER A 47 -8.60 -6.35 -2.12
N PHE A 48 -9.79 -6.58 -2.70
CA PHE A 48 -10.41 -5.65 -3.66
C PHE A 48 -10.76 -4.31 -3.01
N ILE A 49 -11.35 -4.33 -1.81
CA ILE A 49 -11.68 -3.11 -1.05
C ILE A 49 -10.40 -2.34 -0.74
N LEU A 50 -9.38 -3.01 -0.21
CA LEU A 50 -8.08 -2.38 0.09
C LEU A 50 -7.43 -1.82 -1.17
N GLY A 51 -7.42 -2.58 -2.27
CA GLY A 51 -6.89 -2.11 -3.55
C GLY A 51 -7.64 -0.89 -4.08
N THR A 52 -8.97 -0.86 -3.93
CA THR A 52 -9.80 0.29 -4.32
C THR A 52 -9.47 1.52 -3.49
N ILE A 53 -9.27 1.37 -2.18
CA ILE A 53 -8.86 2.46 -1.28
C ILE A 53 -7.46 2.96 -1.68
N ILE A 54 -6.52 2.05 -1.89
CA ILE A 54 -5.14 2.40 -2.29
C ILE A 54 -5.11 3.09 -3.65
N ALA A 55 -5.97 2.70 -4.59
CA ALA A 55 -6.07 3.34 -5.91
C ALA A 55 -6.55 4.80 -5.86
N GLN A 56 -7.15 5.24 -4.75
CA GLN A 56 -7.51 6.64 -4.52
C GLN A 56 -6.33 7.48 -4.01
N ILE A 57 -5.24 6.84 -3.56
CA ILE A 57 -4.05 7.54 -3.11
C ILE A 57 -3.33 8.11 -4.34
N PRO A 58 -3.04 9.43 -4.38
CA PRO A 58 -2.35 10.02 -5.51
C PRO A 58 -0.98 9.38 -5.77
N TRP A 59 -0.64 9.18 -7.05
CA TRP A 59 0.61 8.49 -7.41
C TRP A 59 1.86 9.17 -6.85
N TRP A 60 1.90 10.50 -6.78
CA TRP A 60 3.04 11.24 -6.19
C TRP A 60 3.21 11.02 -4.69
N VAL A 61 2.13 10.64 -3.99
CA VAL A 61 2.18 10.23 -2.58
C VAL A 61 2.72 8.80 -2.50
N MET A 62 2.24 7.90 -3.39
CA MET A 62 2.72 6.52 -3.45
C MET A 62 4.21 6.44 -3.79
N ASP A 63 4.71 7.23 -4.74
CA ASP A 63 6.13 7.26 -5.10
C ASP A 63 7.02 7.63 -3.91
N GLN A 64 6.61 8.61 -3.10
CA GLN A 64 7.33 8.96 -1.88
C GLN A 64 7.36 7.81 -0.88
N TYR A 65 6.29 7.04 -0.74
CA TYR A 65 6.29 5.83 0.07
C TYR A 65 7.23 4.76 -0.49
N VAL A 66 7.16 4.50 -1.79
CA VAL A 66 8.05 3.53 -2.46
C VAL A 66 9.51 3.93 -2.20
N MET A 67 9.89 5.19 -2.38
CA MET A 67 11.25 5.64 -2.07
C MET A 67 11.61 5.35 -0.61
N ARG A 68 10.74 5.63 0.37
CA ARG A 68 11.03 5.33 1.78
C ARG A 68 11.27 3.84 2.05
N PHE A 69 10.56 2.96 1.35
CA PHE A 69 10.70 1.50 1.52
C PHE A 69 11.93 0.94 0.83
N TYR A 70 12.33 1.52 -0.29
CA TYR A 70 13.36 0.99 -1.18
C TYR A 70 14.64 1.83 -1.25
N ASP A 71 14.73 2.93 -0.51
CA ASP A 71 15.99 3.68 -0.33
C ASP A 71 17.02 2.77 0.33
N ASP A 72 18.19 2.63 -0.28
CA ASP A 72 19.25 1.72 0.18
C ASP A 72 19.68 2.00 1.62
N ASN A 73 19.63 3.26 2.08
CA ASN A 73 19.96 3.62 3.45
C ASN A 73 18.86 3.22 4.44
N CYS A 74 17.61 3.22 3.99
CA CYS A 74 16.46 2.86 4.82
C CYS A 74 16.16 1.37 4.80
N ARG A 75 16.54 0.66 3.73
CA ARG A 75 16.27 -0.76 3.53
C ARG A 75 16.80 -1.62 4.67
N VAL A 76 18.05 -1.37 5.10
CA VAL A 76 18.67 -2.07 6.24
C VAL A 76 17.82 -1.90 7.50
N CYS A 77 17.33 -0.68 7.77
CA CYS A 77 16.48 -0.40 8.92
C CYS A 77 15.15 -1.16 8.87
N ILE A 78 14.57 -1.32 7.68
CA ILE A 78 13.27 -1.99 7.49
C ILE A 78 13.41 -3.51 7.68
N GLU A 79 14.48 -4.09 7.12
CA GLU A 79 14.83 -5.51 7.24
C GLU A 79 15.03 -5.87 8.72
N ASP A 80 15.89 -5.11 9.42
CA ASP A 80 16.19 -5.30 10.85
C ASP A 80 15.05 -4.87 11.79
N GLY A 81 14.06 -4.13 11.29
CA GLY A 81 12.92 -3.62 12.04
C GLY A 81 13.24 -2.47 13.02
N LEU A 82 14.52 -2.12 13.13
CA LEU A 82 15.03 -1.06 13.99
C LEU A 82 15.74 -0.01 13.13
N CYS A 83 15.54 1.26 13.44
CA CYS A 83 16.22 2.31 12.71
C CYS A 83 17.67 2.41 13.19
N ILE A 84 18.62 2.19 12.30
CA ILE A 84 20.06 2.21 12.53
C ILE A 84 20.60 3.54 11.98
N ASP A 85 21.45 4.19 12.77
CA ASP A 85 22.17 5.39 12.37
C ASP A 85 23.30 4.98 11.40
N PRO A 86 23.35 5.51 10.16
CA PRO A 86 24.31 5.07 9.15
C PRO A 86 25.76 5.48 9.50
N ASP A 87 25.95 6.60 10.19
CA ASP A 87 27.27 7.12 10.54
C ASP A 87 27.87 6.36 11.73
N THR A 88 27.06 6.07 12.74
CA THR A 88 27.50 5.47 14.01
C THR A 88 27.22 3.97 14.10
N LYS A 89 26.43 3.42 13.18
CA LYS A 89 25.90 2.05 13.18
C LYS A 89 25.15 1.66 14.46
N LYS A 90 24.63 2.65 15.21
CA LYS A 90 23.87 2.41 16.45
C LYS A 90 22.37 2.47 16.18
N SER A 91 21.63 1.57 16.84
CA SER A 91 20.17 1.64 16.83
C SER A 91 19.68 2.90 17.55
N CYS A 92 18.80 3.67 16.89
CA CYS A 92 18.13 4.81 17.51
C CYS A 92 16.85 4.41 18.28
N GLY A 93 16.56 3.10 18.39
CA GLY A 93 15.42 2.57 19.15
C GLY A 93 14.05 2.79 18.52
N CYS A 94 13.97 3.40 17.34
CA CYS A 94 12.71 3.62 16.63
C CYS A 94 12.29 2.36 15.86
N ASN A 95 11.00 2.01 15.90
CA ASN A 95 10.44 0.96 15.05
C ASN A 95 10.41 1.43 13.59
N ALA A 96 11.35 0.93 12.79
CA ALA A 96 11.55 1.38 11.41
C ALA A 96 10.33 1.09 10.54
N ARG A 97 9.76 -0.12 10.66
CA ARG A 97 8.59 -0.54 9.87
C ARG A 97 7.38 0.37 10.11
N LYS A 98 7.10 0.73 11.37
CA LYS A 98 6.01 1.65 11.69
C LYS A 98 6.26 3.07 11.17
N LYS A 99 7.49 3.56 11.27
CA LYS A 99 7.82 4.91 10.82
C LYS A 99 7.78 5.07 9.30
N VAL A 100 8.33 4.11 8.57
CA VAL A 100 8.34 4.13 7.10
C VAL A 100 6.90 4.06 6.56
N SER A 101 6.04 3.28 7.19
CA SER A 101 4.61 3.17 6.87
C SER A 101 3.74 4.35 7.30
N SER A 102 4.27 5.31 8.08
CA SER A 102 3.49 6.46 8.56
C SER A 102 3.80 7.72 7.75
N PRO A 103 2.79 8.42 7.20
CA PRO A 103 3.04 9.60 6.37
C PRO A 103 3.54 10.80 7.18
N PHE A 104 3.24 10.80 8.48
CA PHE A 104 3.49 11.91 9.40
C PHE A 104 4.80 11.76 10.15
N GLU A 105 5.31 10.53 10.25
CA GLU A 105 6.57 10.25 10.90
C GLU A 105 7.73 10.72 10.02
N VAL A 106 8.74 11.24 10.71
CA VAL A 106 10.00 11.67 10.11
C VAL A 106 11.12 10.87 10.76
N CYS A 107 12.10 10.50 9.95
CA CYS A 107 13.35 10.02 10.51
C CYS A 107 14.03 11.19 11.25
N LYS A 108 14.41 10.98 12.52
CA LYS A 108 15.10 12.00 13.33
C LYS A 108 16.39 12.51 12.64
N LYS A 109 16.99 11.69 11.77
CA LYS A 109 18.23 11.97 11.04
C LYS A 109 18.04 12.39 9.58
N GLY A 110 16.79 12.43 9.09
CA GLY A 110 16.51 12.97 7.75
C GLY A 110 16.62 11.98 6.59
N ASN A 111 16.93 10.69 6.82
CA ASN A 111 16.95 9.67 5.74
C ASN A 111 15.62 9.58 4.98
N PHE A 112 14.51 9.92 5.65
CA PHE A 112 13.26 10.23 4.97
C PHE A 112 12.52 11.38 5.66
N GLY A 113 12.07 12.34 4.84
CA GLY A 113 11.26 13.49 5.23
C GLY A 113 9.77 13.15 5.31
N LYS A 114 8.93 14.12 5.71
CA LYS A 114 7.45 13.98 5.72
C LYS A 114 6.93 13.68 4.33
N VAL A 115 5.83 12.93 4.23
CA VAL A 115 5.13 12.76 2.96
C VAL A 115 4.49 14.09 2.56
N ILE A 116 4.82 14.57 1.38
CA ILE A 116 4.31 15.81 0.80
C ILE A 116 3.01 15.48 0.06
N PHE A 117 1.89 15.95 0.60
CA PHE A 117 0.57 15.75 -0.01
C PHE A 117 0.29 16.76 -1.13
N ASN A 118 0.88 17.95 -1.04
CA ASN A 118 0.75 18.97 -2.10
C ASN A 118 1.44 18.47 -3.37
N LYS A 119 0.68 18.44 -4.48
CA LYS A 119 1.17 17.90 -5.76
C LYS A 119 2.40 18.63 -6.28
N GLN A 120 2.39 19.96 -6.30
CA GLN A 120 3.47 20.74 -6.91
C GLN A 120 4.77 20.60 -6.11
N GLU A 121 4.66 20.68 -4.79
CA GLU A 121 5.79 20.52 -3.88
C GLU A 121 6.36 19.09 -3.98
N ALA A 122 5.49 18.08 -4.04
CA ALA A 122 5.89 16.68 -4.22
C ALA A 122 6.63 16.46 -5.54
N LEU A 123 6.13 17.00 -6.65
CA LEU A 123 6.79 16.88 -7.96
C LEU A 123 8.14 17.58 -7.99
N ASN A 124 8.26 18.77 -7.39
CA ASN A 124 9.54 19.47 -7.27
C ASN A 124 10.55 18.67 -6.45
N HIS A 125 10.10 18.03 -5.37
CA HIS A 125 10.93 17.15 -4.55
C HIS A 125 11.34 15.88 -5.30
N LEU A 126 10.39 15.19 -5.95
CA LEU A 126 10.68 13.98 -6.72
C LEU A 126 11.66 14.25 -7.87
N ASN A 127 11.50 15.37 -8.58
CA ASN A 127 12.39 15.76 -9.67
C ASN A 127 13.81 16.14 -9.21
N SER A 128 14.00 16.52 -7.93
CA SER A 128 15.33 16.82 -7.39
C SER A 128 16.11 15.58 -6.98
N ILE A 129 15.42 14.44 -6.79
CA ILE A 129 16.03 13.17 -6.43
C ILE A 129 16.43 12.42 -7.70
N LYS A 130 17.69 11.98 -7.78
CA LYS A 130 18.13 11.05 -8.84
C LYS A 130 17.76 9.62 -8.44
N TYR A 131 16.54 9.18 -8.74
CA TYR A 131 16.13 7.79 -8.56
C TYR A 131 15.59 7.20 -9.86
N LYS A 132 15.72 5.88 -10.01
CA LYS A 132 15.16 5.13 -11.14
C LYS A 132 14.42 3.91 -10.58
N ILE A 133 13.09 3.96 -10.59
CA ILE A 133 12.26 2.79 -10.24
C ILE A 133 12.32 1.83 -11.44
N LYS A 134 12.91 0.64 -11.24
CA LYS A 134 12.88 -0.44 -12.23
C LYS A 134 11.86 -1.47 -11.76
N VAL A 135 10.74 -1.58 -12.49
CA VAL A 135 9.80 -2.69 -12.30
C VAL A 135 10.34 -3.89 -13.07
N VAL A 136 10.65 -4.96 -12.34
CA VAL A 136 11.02 -6.26 -12.93
C VAL A 136 9.85 -7.19 -12.71
N TYR A 137 9.27 -7.69 -13.79
CA TYR A 137 8.26 -8.74 -13.72
C TYR A 137 8.99 -10.06 -13.47
N GLY A 138 8.57 -10.81 -12.46
CA GLY A 138 9.06 -12.18 -12.26
C GLY A 138 8.59 -13.04 -13.42
N GLU A 139 9.49 -13.85 -13.96
CA GLU A 139 9.18 -14.92 -14.92
C GLU A 139 8.29 -16.01 -14.28
#